data_AF-A0A9W4RSQ0-F1
#
_entry.id   AF-A0A9W4RSQ0-F1
#
_cell.length_a   1.000
_cell.length_b   1.000
_cell.length_c   1.000
_cell.angle_alpha   90.00
_cell.angle_beta   90.00
_cell.angle_gamma   90.00
#
_symmetry.space_group_name_H-M   'P 1'
#
loop_
_entity.id
_entity.type
_entity.pdbx_description
1 polymer ?
#
loop_
_entity_poly.entity_id
_entity_poly.type
_entity_poly.pdbx_seq_one_letter_code
_entity_poly.pdbx_strand_id
1 'polypeptide(L)'
;MQLTYPDIVRRLYDLERLAEPPEAEERGGCMSSYDRRSRYDPDTDTYIDWDANDDGRGIIREEGEWVVAFEQEGPGVIWRTWSAMPDMGRIQVFIDDRDNEKPVIDMPFRDFFDRFQGMPLNFPSIAPTLSRGRNCFIPIPYNKYAKIRLGPGWGAYYHFTYTEFPKDTKVPRFDGNFDREACLALAAADRELGQRGWSALPRSKDDTLETLTVTIPPGKTHAVREIIGNRAITGMRVVPLDLPESHQETAQILRELVFQIIWDNDKTPSVWAPLGDFFGSVPGIQTYRSLTQGSTDGGGFYSHWFMPFSDRALLKITNDGKKEAKLFLTICHRPLDKSAKDMLRFHAKWHRDAFLERPISQGRDIDWPLLILDDGPGRFCGVQMHVWNHWQEPKVPAKDWWYGVGGEKSIDWWWGEGDEKFFVDGEKFPSTFGTGSEDYVGYAWAAEPPFPTFDSAYACQPYVELDANGHTSVCRFHVCDDVPFHKSFEAYIEKYKPNNWGPGNDCLYAVVAYWYQRAGGSDAYESVPMKDRHVDRLG
;
A
#
# COMPACT_ATOMS: atom_id res chain seq x y z
N MET A 1 -18.84 13.29 15.35
CA MET A 1 -19.22 13.21 13.90
C MET A 1 -20.37 12.21 13.69
N GLN A 2 -21.23 12.34 12.67
CA GLN A 2 -22.25 11.32 12.32
C GLN A 2 -22.07 10.92 10.86
N LEU A 3 -21.85 9.63 10.60
CA LEU A 3 -21.65 9.06 9.27
C LEU A 3 -22.84 8.17 8.89
N THR A 4 -23.24 8.22 7.62
CA THR A 4 -24.13 7.26 6.99
C THR A 4 -23.34 6.13 6.33
N TYR A 5 -24.01 5.05 5.92
CA TYR A 5 -23.32 3.96 5.19
C TYR A 5 -22.77 4.44 3.84
N PRO A 6 -23.50 5.25 3.04
CA PRO A 6 -22.92 5.90 1.86
C PRO A 6 -21.67 6.75 2.16
N ASP A 7 -21.63 7.49 3.27
CA ASP A 7 -20.42 8.27 3.65
C ASP A 7 -19.21 7.37 3.90
N ILE A 8 -19.43 6.21 4.54
CA ILE A 8 -18.38 5.21 4.77
C ILE A 8 -17.92 4.58 3.47
N VAL A 9 -18.85 4.16 2.60
CA VAL A 9 -18.53 3.57 1.30
C VAL A 9 -17.81 4.56 0.39
N ARG A 10 -18.12 5.85 0.48
CA ARG A 10 -17.40 6.89 -0.27
C ARG A 10 -15.90 6.89 0.05
N ARG A 11 -15.51 6.59 1.31
CA ARG A 11 -14.10 6.56 1.72
C ARG A 11 -13.26 5.50 1.00
N LEU A 12 -13.89 4.52 0.33
CA LEU A 12 -13.19 3.57 -0.54
C LEU A 12 -12.42 4.29 -1.67
N TYR A 13 -12.96 5.38 -2.21
CA TYR A 13 -12.36 6.06 -3.36
C TYR A 13 -12.12 7.56 -3.14
N ASP A 14 -12.26 8.05 -1.92
CA ASP A 14 -12.07 9.47 -1.59
C ASP A 14 -10.60 9.80 -1.31
N LEU A 15 -9.88 10.17 -2.37
CA LEU A 15 -8.49 10.58 -2.28
C LEU A 15 -8.30 11.96 -1.62
N GLU A 16 -9.33 12.82 -1.60
CA GLU A 16 -9.22 14.15 -0.99
C GLU A 16 -9.16 14.05 0.54
N ARG A 17 -9.91 13.11 1.12
CA ARG A 17 -9.91 12.82 2.57
C ARG A 17 -8.51 12.49 3.10
N LEU A 18 -7.65 11.86 2.31
CA LEU A 18 -6.28 11.52 2.75
C LEU A 18 -5.45 12.75 3.12
N ALA A 19 -5.80 13.93 2.60
CA ALA A 19 -5.16 15.18 2.96
C ALA A 19 -5.78 15.87 4.20
N GLU A 20 -6.80 15.29 4.82
CA GLU A 20 -7.35 15.78 6.08
C GLU A 20 -6.53 15.25 7.26
N PRO A 21 -6.14 16.09 8.23
CA PRO A 21 -5.48 15.62 9.44
C PRO A 21 -6.32 14.55 10.16
N PRO A 22 -5.69 13.55 10.80
CA PRO A 22 -6.44 12.59 11.60
C PRO A 22 -7.16 13.28 12.76
N GLU A 23 -8.40 12.86 13.02
CA GLU A 23 -9.15 13.36 14.18
C GLU A 23 -8.47 12.89 15.47
N ALA A 24 -8.58 13.68 16.55
CA ALA A 24 -8.00 13.28 17.83
C ALA A 24 -8.59 11.95 18.29
N GLU A 25 -7.74 10.98 18.65
CA GLU A 25 -8.11 9.58 18.97
C GLU A 25 -8.38 8.67 17.76
N GLU A 26 -8.37 9.17 16.51
CA GLU A 26 -8.43 8.31 15.32
C GLU A 26 -7.18 7.43 15.24
N ARG A 27 -7.38 6.11 15.08
CA ARG A 27 -6.33 5.09 14.99
C ARG A 27 -6.66 4.10 13.87
N GLY A 28 -5.64 3.45 13.33
CA GLY A 28 -5.80 2.35 12.37
C GLY A 28 -4.93 1.17 12.73
N GLY A 29 -5.25 -0.01 12.20
CA GLY A 29 -4.46 -1.22 12.44
C GLY A 29 -4.90 -2.40 11.60
N CYS A 30 -4.25 -3.55 11.83
CA CYS A 30 -4.59 -4.83 11.24
C CYS A 30 -4.56 -5.93 12.30
N MET A 31 -5.62 -6.73 12.37
CA MET A 31 -5.61 -7.99 13.10
C MET A 31 -5.45 -9.14 12.11
N SER A 32 -4.39 -9.91 12.28
CA SER A 32 -4.05 -11.00 11.38
C SER A 32 -3.83 -12.32 12.11
N SER A 33 -3.54 -13.35 11.32
CA SER A 33 -3.13 -14.67 11.80
C SER A 33 -1.62 -14.82 11.99
N TYR A 34 -0.88 -13.73 12.26
CA TYR A 34 0.56 -13.76 12.48
C TYR A 34 0.97 -14.74 13.59
N ASP A 35 2.20 -15.24 13.54
CA ASP A 35 2.75 -16.16 14.52
C ASP A 35 2.87 -15.50 15.91
N ARG A 36 2.06 -15.97 16.86
CA ARG A 36 1.96 -15.40 18.21
C ARG A 36 3.19 -15.68 19.08
N ARG A 37 4.20 -16.41 18.60
CA ARG A 37 5.51 -16.51 19.24
C ARG A 37 6.23 -15.15 19.24
N SER A 38 6.10 -14.39 18.16
CA SER A 38 6.58 -13.01 18.03
C SER A 38 5.91 -12.11 19.07
N ARG A 39 6.66 -11.71 20.09
CA ARG A 39 6.15 -10.91 21.22
C ARG A 39 7.12 -9.84 21.67
N TYR A 40 6.58 -8.80 22.30
CA TYR A 40 7.36 -7.81 23.03
C TYR A 40 7.26 -8.07 24.53
N ASP A 41 8.40 -8.10 25.23
CA ASP A 41 8.48 -8.21 26.68
C ASP A 41 8.71 -6.82 27.32
N PRO A 42 7.71 -6.26 28.02
CA PRO A 42 7.83 -4.95 28.63
C PRO A 42 8.74 -4.93 29.86
N ASP A 43 9.03 -6.07 30.49
CA ASP A 43 9.88 -6.12 31.70
C ASP A 43 11.37 -6.02 31.33
N THR A 44 11.75 -6.54 30.16
CA THR A 44 13.12 -6.52 29.64
C THR A 44 13.34 -5.49 28.52
N ASP A 45 12.28 -4.88 27.98
CA ASP A 45 12.29 -4.02 26.78
C ASP A 45 12.92 -4.74 25.57
N THR A 46 12.55 -6.01 25.36
CA THR A 46 13.09 -6.84 24.27
C THR A 46 12.00 -7.51 23.46
N TYR A 47 12.28 -7.75 22.18
CA TYR A 47 11.46 -8.59 21.32
C TYR A 47 11.91 -10.05 21.43
N ILE A 48 10.95 -10.98 21.51
CA ILE A 48 11.19 -12.41 21.66
C ILE A 48 10.59 -13.13 20.46
N ASP A 49 11.37 -14.05 19.89
CA ASP A 49 11.03 -14.83 18.70
C ASP A 49 10.48 -13.93 17.57
N TRP A 50 11.11 -12.75 17.38
CA TRP A 50 10.60 -11.69 16.49
C TRP A 50 10.54 -12.08 15.01
N ASP A 51 11.23 -13.16 14.65
CA ASP A 51 11.33 -13.77 13.33
C ASP A 51 10.49 -15.06 13.20
N ALA A 52 9.49 -15.24 14.07
CA ALA A 52 8.61 -16.40 13.99
C ALA A 52 7.67 -16.28 12.78
N ASN A 53 7.64 -17.35 11.97
CA ASN A 53 7.00 -17.38 10.64
C ASN A 53 6.03 -18.57 10.47
N ASP A 54 5.47 -19.14 11.56
CA ASP A 54 4.39 -20.15 11.48
C ASP A 54 3.02 -19.45 11.38
N ASP A 55 2.90 -18.57 10.39
CA ASP A 55 1.73 -17.75 10.15
C ASP A 55 0.54 -18.56 9.65
N GLY A 56 -0.64 -17.93 9.70
CA GLY A 56 -1.86 -18.50 9.17
C GLY A 56 -2.73 -19.19 10.22
N ARG A 57 -2.25 -19.33 11.46
CA ARG A 57 -3.00 -19.90 12.59
C ARG A 57 -3.01 -19.02 13.84
N GLY A 58 -2.37 -17.86 13.82
CA GLY A 58 -2.43 -16.91 14.93
C GLY A 58 -3.86 -16.50 15.24
N ILE A 59 -4.20 -16.41 16.52
CA ILE A 59 -5.54 -16.08 17.02
C ILE A 59 -5.41 -15.21 18.27
N ILE A 60 -6.46 -14.47 18.61
CA ILE A 60 -6.53 -13.71 19.87
C ILE A 60 -6.75 -14.68 21.05
N ARG A 61 -7.71 -15.61 20.89
CA ARG A 61 -8.05 -16.66 21.87
C ARG A 61 -8.99 -17.70 21.26
N GLU A 62 -9.17 -18.81 21.96
CA GLU A 62 -10.20 -19.81 21.68
C GLU A 62 -11.52 -19.51 22.43
N GLU A 63 -12.65 -19.83 21.82
CA GLU A 63 -13.99 -19.84 22.42
C GLU A 63 -14.69 -21.18 22.07
N GLY A 64 -14.37 -22.23 22.84
CA GLY A 64 -14.77 -23.59 22.50
C GLY A 64 -14.00 -24.08 21.26
N GLU A 65 -14.71 -24.53 20.23
CA GLU A 65 -14.10 -24.91 18.93
C GLU A 65 -13.91 -23.73 17.98
N TRP A 66 -14.28 -22.50 18.39
CA TRP A 66 -14.11 -21.29 17.61
C TRP A 66 -12.82 -20.58 17.98
N VAL A 67 -12.25 -19.85 17.04
CA VAL A 67 -11.12 -18.97 17.29
C VAL A 67 -11.53 -17.51 17.08
N VAL A 68 -11.17 -16.64 18.01
CA VAL A 68 -11.40 -15.19 17.89
C VAL A 68 -10.27 -14.59 17.06
N ALA A 69 -10.63 -14.04 15.90
CA ALA A 69 -9.70 -13.55 14.89
C ALA A 69 -9.60 -12.01 14.89
N PHE A 70 -10.67 -11.34 15.33
CA PHE A 70 -10.74 -9.90 15.47
C PHE A 70 -11.58 -9.54 16.69
N GLU A 71 -11.19 -8.52 17.45
CA GLU A 71 -12.00 -7.94 18.53
C GLU A 71 -11.61 -6.48 18.78
N GLN A 72 -12.55 -5.56 18.67
CA GLN A 72 -12.33 -4.13 18.93
C GLN A 72 -13.50 -3.49 19.67
N GLU A 73 -13.17 -2.47 20.46
CA GLU A 73 -14.11 -1.65 21.25
C GLU A 73 -14.19 -0.22 20.68
N GLY A 74 -15.31 0.45 20.91
CA GLY A 74 -15.56 1.81 20.43
C GLY A 74 -16.13 1.88 19.00
N PRO A 75 -16.35 3.10 18.48
CA PRO A 75 -16.83 3.29 17.12
C PRO A 75 -15.71 3.05 16.11
N GLY A 76 -15.98 2.27 15.07
CA GLY A 76 -14.98 1.96 14.05
C GLY A 76 -15.58 1.32 12.81
N VAL A 77 -14.69 0.98 11.87
CA VAL A 77 -15.01 0.30 10.62
C VAL A 77 -13.94 -0.74 10.33
N ILE A 78 -14.35 -1.96 9.98
CA ILE A 78 -13.48 -2.96 9.36
C ILE A 78 -13.51 -2.69 7.85
N TRP A 79 -12.35 -2.41 7.27
CA TRP A 79 -12.23 -1.96 5.88
C TRP A 79 -11.92 -3.08 4.92
N ARG A 80 -10.88 -3.87 5.20
CA ARG A 80 -10.47 -5.01 4.38
C ARG A 80 -10.52 -6.27 5.20
N THR A 81 -11.16 -7.28 4.62
CA THR A 81 -10.92 -8.68 4.97
C THR A 81 -10.10 -9.31 3.85
N TRP A 82 -9.02 -10.02 4.18
CA TRP A 82 -8.26 -10.81 3.23
C TRP A 82 -7.98 -12.21 3.78
N SER A 83 -7.87 -13.19 2.88
CA SER A 83 -7.41 -14.54 3.21
C SER A 83 -6.78 -15.23 2.00
N ALA A 84 -5.67 -15.95 2.22
CA ALA A 84 -5.05 -16.80 1.22
C ALA A 84 -5.80 -18.12 0.99
N MET A 85 -6.44 -18.66 2.03
CA MET A 85 -7.09 -19.97 1.98
C MET A 85 -8.36 -20.02 2.85
N PRO A 86 -9.40 -19.23 2.56
CA PRO A 86 -10.67 -19.36 3.26
C PRO A 86 -11.42 -20.61 2.78
N ASP A 87 -11.97 -21.37 3.72
CA ASP A 87 -12.63 -22.65 3.46
C ASP A 87 -14.07 -22.66 4.04
N MET A 88 -14.69 -23.84 4.12
CA MET A 88 -16.11 -24.02 4.42
C MET A 88 -16.48 -23.87 5.90
N GLY A 89 -15.50 -23.82 6.80
CA GLY A 89 -15.73 -23.41 8.19
C GLY A 89 -16.31 -22.00 8.26
N ARG A 90 -17.03 -21.70 9.34
CA ARG A 90 -17.88 -20.51 9.39
C ARG A 90 -17.12 -19.27 9.85
N ILE A 91 -17.45 -18.12 9.29
CA ILE A 91 -17.15 -16.81 9.88
C ILE A 91 -18.41 -16.29 10.59
N GLN A 92 -18.22 -15.78 11.81
CA GLN A 92 -19.26 -15.11 12.57
C GLN A 92 -18.81 -13.70 12.97
N VAL A 93 -19.64 -12.70 12.67
CA VAL A 93 -19.41 -11.30 13.00
C VAL A 93 -20.45 -10.83 14.01
N PHE A 94 -20.01 -10.26 15.12
CA PHE A 94 -20.82 -9.71 16.21
C PHE A 94 -20.58 -8.20 16.30
N ILE A 95 -21.65 -7.42 16.43
CA ILE A 95 -21.58 -5.96 16.38
C ILE A 95 -22.44 -5.34 17.50
N ASP A 96 -21.88 -4.34 18.17
CA ASP A 96 -22.46 -3.42 19.18
C ASP A 96 -22.99 -4.02 20.48
N ASP A 97 -23.38 -5.29 20.51
CA ASP A 97 -23.87 -5.98 21.70
C ASP A 97 -22.93 -7.12 22.08
N ARG A 98 -22.10 -6.88 23.10
CA ARG A 98 -21.05 -7.80 23.56
C ARG A 98 -21.60 -9.08 24.20
N ASP A 99 -22.77 -8.98 24.82
CA ASP A 99 -23.42 -10.10 25.53
C ASP A 99 -24.36 -10.89 24.61
N ASN A 100 -24.65 -10.37 23.42
CA ASN A 100 -25.49 -11.06 22.45
C ASN A 100 -24.70 -12.11 21.67
N GLU A 101 -25.02 -13.37 21.90
CA GLU A 101 -24.44 -14.51 21.20
C GLU A 101 -24.97 -14.70 19.76
N LYS A 102 -25.85 -13.82 19.28
CA LYS A 102 -26.36 -13.86 17.90
C LYS A 102 -25.50 -13.01 16.96
N PRO A 103 -24.71 -13.63 16.06
CA PRO A 103 -23.94 -12.88 15.07
C PRO A 103 -24.86 -12.21 14.04
N VAL A 104 -24.42 -11.06 13.52
CA VAL A 104 -25.09 -10.36 12.41
C VAL A 104 -24.71 -10.94 11.04
N ILE A 105 -23.52 -11.54 10.91
CA ILE A 105 -23.10 -12.34 9.75
C ILE A 105 -22.73 -13.72 10.25
N ASP A 106 -23.26 -14.76 9.62
CA ASP A 106 -22.94 -16.15 9.94
C ASP A 106 -23.02 -17.04 8.69
N MET A 107 -21.88 -17.34 8.08
CA MET A 107 -21.79 -18.04 6.79
C MET A 107 -20.45 -18.78 6.65
N PRO A 108 -20.29 -19.69 5.66
CA PRO A 108 -18.96 -20.21 5.33
C PRO A 108 -17.97 -19.07 5.06
N PHE A 109 -16.74 -19.16 5.56
CA PHE A 109 -15.75 -18.11 5.42
C PHE A 109 -15.38 -17.87 3.96
N ARG A 110 -15.31 -18.94 3.16
CA ARG A 110 -15.21 -18.85 1.70
C ARG A 110 -16.33 -18.01 1.07
N ASP A 111 -17.58 -18.21 1.50
CA ASP A 111 -18.75 -17.50 0.97
C ASP A 111 -18.71 -16.00 1.33
N PHE A 112 -17.99 -15.58 2.37
CA PHE A 112 -17.78 -14.16 2.68
C PHE A 112 -17.15 -13.39 1.52
N PHE A 113 -16.35 -14.07 0.69
CA PHE A 113 -15.72 -13.52 -0.51
C PHE A 113 -16.49 -13.83 -1.80
N ASP A 114 -17.39 -14.82 -1.81
CA ASP A 114 -18.06 -15.32 -3.02
C ASP A 114 -19.56 -14.95 -3.07
N ARG A 115 -20.15 -14.44 -1.97
CA ARG A 115 -21.58 -14.18 -1.83
C ARG A 115 -21.88 -12.79 -1.29
N PHE A 116 -23.00 -12.23 -1.74
CA PHE A 116 -23.58 -11.00 -1.20
C PHE A 116 -25.10 -11.14 -1.11
N GLN A 117 -25.66 -11.01 0.09
CA GLN A 117 -27.09 -11.20 0.37
C GLN A 117 -27.68 -12.51 -0.22
N GLY A 118 -26.93 -13.60 -0.10
CA GLY A 118 -27.33 -14.93 -0.58
C GLY A 118 -27.14 -15.18 -2.08
N MET A 119 -26.84 -14.16 -2.87
CA MET A 119 -26.51 -14.28 -4.29
C MET A 119 -25.00 -14.35 -4.50
N PRO A 120 -24.49 -14.86 -5.63
CA PRO A 120 -23.09 -14.68 -6.02
C PRO A 120 -22.70 -13.19 -5.95
N LEU A 121 -21.55 -12.91 -5.35
CA LEU A 121 -21.01 -11.57 -5.24
C LEU A 121 -20.73 -10.98 -6.64
N ASN A 122 -21.07 -9.71 -6.83
CA ASN A 122 -20.92 -9.01 -8.12
C ASN A 122 -20.27 -7.62 -7.96
N PHE A 123 -19.24 -7.54 -7.13
CA PHE A 123 -18.43 -6.33 -6.92
C PHE A 123 -16.94 -6.64 -7.17
N PRO A 124 -16.53 -6.85 -8.44
CA PRO A 124 -15.18 -7.30 -8.77
C PRO A 124 -14.07 -6.31 -8.41
N SER A 125 -14.37 -5.02 -8.28
CA SER A 125 -13.39 -3.99 -7.89
C SER A 125 -13.30 -3.83 -6.37
N ILE A 126 -14.39 -4.08 -5.64
CA ILE A 126 -14.43 -4.04 -4.16
C ILE A 126 -13.89 -5.35 -3.56
N ALA A 127 -14.06 -6.47 -4.24
CA ALA A 127 -13.68 -7.78 -3.73
C ALA A 127 -12.95 -8.63 -4.78
N PRO A 128 -11.76 -8.18 -5.21
CA PRO A 128 -10.98 -8.89 -6.20
C PRO A 128 -10.30 -10.14 -5.60
N THR A 129 -10.10 -11.15 -6.44
CA THR A 129 -9.13 -12.22 -6.17
C THR A 129 -7.85 -11.93 -6.97
N LEU A 130 -6.75 -11.69 -6.27
CA LEU A 130 -5.46 -11.29 -6.86
C LEU A 130 -4.47 -12.43 -6.66
N SER A 131 -4.12 -13.15 -7.72
CA SER A 131 -3.28 -14.35 -7.65
C SER A 131 -3.59 -15.24 -6.42
N ARG A 132 -4.80 -15.81 -6.40
CA ARG A 132 -5.38 -16.63 -5.31
C ARG A 132 -5.73 -15.90 -4.01
N GLY A 133 -5.11 -14.75 -3.70
CA GLY A 133 -5.45 -13.94 -2.52
C GLY A 133 -6.85 -13.32 -2.64
N ARG A 134 -7.75 -13.63 -1.72
CA ARG A 134 -9.13 -13.14 -1.74
C ARG A 134 -9.24 -11.88 -0.89
N ASN A 135 -9.71 -10.79 -1.49
CA ASN A 135 -9.91 -9.52 -0.82
C ASN A 135 -11.41 -9.19 -0.77
N CYS A 136 -11.84 -8.51 0.29
CA CYS A 136 -13.16 -7.92 0.39
C CYS A 136 -13.06 -6.57 1.11
N PHE A 137 -13.42 -5.49 0.41
CA PHE A 137 -13.43 -4.13 0.93
C PHE A 137 -14.86 -3.61 1.23
N ILE A 138 -15.83 -4.50 1.47
CA ILE A 138 -17.18 -4.09 1.89
C ILE A 138 -17.10 -3.65 3.37
N PRO A 139 -17.34 -2.36 3.69
CA PRO A 139 -17.10 -1.86 5.05
C PRO A 139 -18.08 -2.43 6.07
N ILE A 140 -17.58 -2.81 7.26
CA ILE A 140 -18.39 -3.26 8.39
C ILE A 140 -18.27 -2.25 9.54
N PRO A 141 -19.24 -1.33 9.70
CA PRO A 141 -19.22 -0.35 10.79
C PRO A 141 -19.76 -0.92 12.10
N TYR A 142 -19.22 -0.41 13.21
CA TYR A 142 -19.66 -0.71 14.58
C TYR A 142 -19.53 0.55 15.44
N ASN A 143 -20.49 0.79 16.34
CA ASN A 143 -20.49 1.97 17.23
C ASN A 143 -19.85 1.69 18.60
N LYS A 144 -19.92 0.45 19.07
CA LYS A 144 -19.48 0.10 20.43
C LYS A 144 -18.49 -1.03 20.46
N TYR A 145 -18.68 -2.04 19.61
CA TYR A 145 -17.94 -3.29 19.71
C TYR A 145 -18.04 -4.07 18.41
N ALA A 146 -16.96 -4.74 18.02
CA ALA A 146 -16.96 -5.72 16.94
C ALA A 146 -16.10 -6.93 17.31
N LYS A 147 -16.62 -8.14 17.05
CA LYS A 147 -15.85 -9.39 17.17
C LYS A 147 -16.06 -10.26 15.94
N ILE A 148 -14.98 -10.84 15.44
CA ILE A 148 -15.02 -11.90 14.42
C ILE A 148 -14.46 -13.17 15.02
N ARG A 149 -15.19 -14.27 14.90
CA ARG A 149 -14.67 -15.61 15.18
C ARG A 149 -14.82 -16.53 13.99
N LEU A 150 -13.88 -17.46 13.87
CA LEU A 150 -13.78 -18.42 12.80
C LEU A 150 -13.96 -19.84 13.38
N GLY A 151 -14.82 -20.63 12.77
CA GLY A 151 -15.19 -21.97 13.25
C GLY A 151 -14.28 -23.07 12.69
N PRO A 152 -14.45 -24.31 13.14
CA PRO A 152 -13.67 -25.44 12.63
C PRO A 152 -13.71 -25.54 11.10
N GLY A 153 -12.55 -25.75 10.49
CA GLY A 153 -12.39 -25.82 9.04
C GLY A 153 -12.46 -24.46 8.33
N TRP A 154 -12.21 -23.33 9.01
CA TRP A 154 -12.22 -22.01 8.39
C TRP A 154 -11.12 -21.81 7.35
N GLY A 155 -10.02 -22.57 7.44
CA GLY A 155 -8.90 -22.49 6.51
C GLY A 155 -7.63 -21.97 7.19
N ALA A 156 -6.88 -21.13 6.47
CA ALA A 156 -5.64 -20.52 6.96
C ALA A 156 -5.44 -19.12 6.38
N TYR A 157 -4.68 -18.30 7.11
CA TYR A 157 -4.32 -16.91 6.78
C TYR A 157 -5.52 -15.96 6.75
N TYR A 158 -5.49 -14.94 7.60
CA TYR A 158 -6.48 -13.85 7.53
C TYR A 158 -5.85 -12.52 7.91
N HIS A 159 -6.36 -11.45 7.31
CA HIS A 159 -6.11 -10.06 7.69
C HIS A 159 -7.45 -9.32 7.82
N PHE A 160 -7.61 -8.53 8.88
CA PHE A 160 -8.73 -7.62 9.10
C PHE A 160 -8.18 -6.22 9.39
N THR A 161 -8.22 -5.32 8.41
CA THR A 161 -7.83 -3.92 8.62
C THR A 161 -8.99 -3.11 9.16
N TYR A 162 -8.70 -2.13 10.02
CA TYR A 162 -9.73 -1.34 10.67
C TYR A 162 -9.27 0.09 10.96
N THR A 163 -10.25 0.97 11.16
CA THR A 163 -10.08 2.28 11.80
C THR A 163 -10.94 2.35 13.05
N GLU A 164 -10.36 2.83 14.13
CA GLU A 164 -11.05 3.30 15.33
C GLU A 164 -11.26 4.80 15.22
N PHE A 165 -12.49 5.26 15.44
CA PHE A 165 -12.86 6.66 15.42
C PHE A 165 -12.91 7.26 16.83
N PRO A 166 -12.91 8.61 16.94
CA PRO A 166 -13.12 9.27 18.22
C PRO A 166 -14.44 8.81 18.86
N LYS A 167 -14.48 8.72 20.19
CA LYS A 167 -15.58 8.09 20.95
C LYS A 167 -16.97 8.71 20.71
N ASP A 168 -17.04 9.96 20.27
CA ASP A 168 -18.28 10.67 19.97
C ASP A 168 -18.73 10.51 18.50
N THR A 169 -17.95 9.78 17.69
CA THR A 169 -18.32 9.41 16.33
C THR A 169 -19.43 8.38 16.34
N LYS A 170 -20.44 8.63 15.51
CA LYS A 170 -21.57 7.74 15.30
C LYS A 170 -21.53 7.22 13.86
N VAL A 171 -21.43 5.92 13.72
CA VAL A 171 -21.46 5.21 12.44
C VAL A 171 -22.85 4.57 12.26
N PRO A 172 -23.29 4.20 11.04
CA PRO A 172 -24.59 3.56 10.86
C PRO A 172 -24.62 2.22 11.60
N ARG A 173 -25.79 1.85 12.13
CA ARG A 173 -26.01 0.52 12.70
C ARG A 173 -25.87 -0.52 11.61
N PHE A 174 -25.12 -1.59 11.89
CA PHE A 174 -24.96 -2.72 10.97
C PHE A 174 -25.60 -3.98 11.56
N ASP A 175 -26.52 -4.59 10.82
CA ASP A 175 -27.24 -5.80 11.24
C ASP A 175 -27.04 -6.98 10.27
N GLY A 176 -26.01 -6.90 9.41
CA GLY A 176 -25.68 -7.91 8.40
C GLY A 176 -26.46 -7.77 7.09
N ASN A 177 -27.46 -6.89 7.03
CA ASN A 177 -28.18 -6.58 5.80
C ASN A 177 -27.77 -5.23 5.25
N PHE A 178 -27.82 -5.11 3.91
CA PHE A 178 -27.60 -3.85 3.20
C PHE A 178 -28.93 -3.44 2.58
N ASP A 179 -29.45 -2.29 3.00
CA ASP A 179 -30.65 -1.74 2.39
C ASP A 179 -30.38 -1.27 0.95
N ARG A 180 -31.41 -0.70 0.32
CA ARG A 180 -31.31 -0.19 -1.05
C ARG A 180 -30.24 0.89 -1.19
N GLU A 181 -30.09 1.80 -0.22
CA GLU A 181 -29.11 2.89 -0.32
C GLU A 181 -27.69 2.37 -0.18
N ALA A 182 -27.45 1.45 0.75
CA ALA A 182 -26.18 0.77 0.92
C ALA A 182 -25.78 0.01 -0.35
N CYS A 183 -26.70 -0.75 -0.95
CA CYS A 183 -26.45 -1.45 -2.21
C CYS A 183 -26.13 -0.51 -3.38
N LEU A 184 -26.81 0.64 -3.47
CA LEU A 184 -26.51 1.66 -4.49
C LEU A 184 -25.14 2.29 -4.27
N ALA A 185 -24.78 2.60 -3.02
CA ALA A 185 -23.48 3.14 -2.68
C ALA A 185 -22.34 2.16 -3.04
N LEU A 186 -22.50 0.88 -2.70
CA LEU A 186 -21.52 -0.16 -3.06
C LEU A 186 -21.40 -0.32 -4.58
N ALA A 187 -22.52 -0.34 -5.31
CA ALA A 187 -22.48 -0.42 -6.76
C ALA A 187 -21.83 0.81 -7.42
N ALA A 188 -22.00 2.00 -6.84
CA ALA A 188 -21.30 3.20 -7.28
C ALA A 188 -19.80 3.11 -6.99
N ALA A 189 -19.41 2.72 -5.78
CA ALA A 189 -18.01 2.55 -5.39
C ALA A 189 -17.29 1.52 -6.27
N ASP A 190 -17.91 0.38 -6.58
CA ASP A 190 -17.32 -0.64 -7.45
C ASP A 190 -17.00 -0.10 -8.86
N ARG A 191 -17.86 0.79 -9.38
CA ARG A 191 -17.64 1.48 -10.66
C ARG A 191 -16.54 2.52 -10.57
N GLU A 192 -16.49 3.31 -9.51
CA GLU A 192 -15.41 4.29 -9.30
C GLU A 192 -14.06 3.58 -9.17
N LEU A 193 -13.99 2.51 -8.39
CA LEU A 193 -12.77 1.69 -8.24
C LEU A 193 -12.37 0.96 -9.54
N GLY A 194 -13.33 0.69 -10.41
CA GLY A 194 -13.08 0.16 -11.75
C GLY A 194 -12.58 1.22 -12.75
N GLN A 195 -12.93 2.50 -12.55
CA GLN A 195 -12.52 3.63 -13.38
C GLN A 195 -11.10 4.06 -13.03
N ARG A 196 -10.12 3.42 -13.67
CA ARG A 196 -8.69 3.65 -13.44
C ARG A 196 -7.98 4.06 -14.73
N GLY A 197 -6.82 4.70 -14.61
CA GLY A 197 -6.08 5.25 -15.76
C GLY A 197 -6.28 6.75 -15.97
N TRP A 198 -5.45 7.36 -16.81
CA TRP A 198 -5.49 8.80 -17.11
C TRP A 198 -6.87 9.32 -17.57
N SER A 199 -7.64 8.51 -18.29
CA SER A 199 -9.00 8.89 -18.73
C SER A 199 -9.99 9.01 -17.57
N ALA A 200 -9.68 8.43 -16.41
CA ALA A 200 -10.52 8.43 -15.22
C ALA A 200 -10.15 9.54 -14.22
N LEU A 201 -9.27 10.47 -14.60
CA LEU A 201 -8.99 11.65 -13.79
C LEU A 201 -10.28 12.32 -13.33
N PRO A 202 -10.42 12.59 -12.02
CA PRO A 202 -11.48 13.45 -11.52
C PRO A 202 -11.38 14.81 -12.21
N ARG A 203 -12.44 15.21 -12.91
CA ARG A 203 -12.55 16.55 -13.51
C ARG A 203 -13.69 17.32 -12.87
N SER A 204 -13.36 18.38 -12.16
CA SER A 204 -14.32 19.38 -11.68
C SER A 204 -14.48 20.52 -12.70
N LYS A 205 -15.58 21.27 -12.59
CA LYS A 205 -15.83 22.46 -13.41
C LYS A 205 -14.75 23.54 -13.22
N ASP A 206 -14.16 23.60 -12.04
CA ASP A 206 -13.15 24.61 -11.66
C ASP A 206 -11.71 24.13 -11.87
N ASP A 207 -11.54 22.93 -12.44
CA ASP A 207 -10.21 22.40 -12.77
C ASP A 207 -9.57 23.19 -13.91
N THR A 208 -8.31 23.55 -13.70
CA THR A 208 -7.43 24.07 -14.74
C THR A 208 -6.55 22.93 -15.25
N LEU A 209 -6.50 22.75 -16.57
CA LEU A 209 -5.64 21.77 -17.22
C LEU A 209 -4.51 22.47 -17.94
N GLU A 210 -3.28 22.29 -17.47
CA GLU A 210 -2.08 22.84 -18.08
C GLU A 210 -1.30 21.74 -18.79
N THR A 211 -0.90 21.98 -20.03
CA THR A 211 -0.02 21.08 -20.78
C THR A 211 1.29 21.78 -21.12
N LEU A 212 2.39 21.05 -20.97
CA LEU A 212 3.71 21.56 -21.30
C LEU A 212 4.65 20.44 -21.73
N THR A 213 5.47 20.72 -22.74
CA THR A 213 6.61 19.88 -23.09
C THR A 213 7.85 20.53 -22.51
N VAL A 214 8.60 19.79 -21.70
CA VAL A 214 9.85 20.26 -21.10
C VAL A 214 11.03 19.47 -21.61
N THR A 215 12.09 20.20 -21.92
CA THR A 215 13.40 19.67 -22.23
C THR A 215 14.27 19.80 -21.00
N ILE A 216 14.90 18.70 -20.59
CA ILE A 216 15.64 18.59 -19.33
C ILE A 216 17.09 18.24 -19.66
N PRO A 217 17.96 19.25 -19.80
CA PRO A 217 19.39 19.06 -19.97
C PRO A 217 20.02 18.20 -18.85
N PRO A 218 21.08 17.45 -19.15
CA PRO A 218 21.75 16.60 -18.17
C PRO A 218 22.43 17.39 -17.05
N GLY A 219 22.65 16.73 -15.91
CA GLY A 219 23.54 17.14 -14.83
C GLY A 219 23.01 18.20 -13.85
N LYS A 220 21.73 18.60 -13.94
CA LYS A 220 21.13 19.55 -12.98
C LYS A 220 19.65 19.32 -12.76
N THR A 221 19.16 19.86 -11.65
CA THR A 221 17.73 19.99 -11.37
C THR A 221 17.14 21.20 -12.07
N HIS A 222 15.99 21.03 -12.73
CA HIS A 222 15.27 22.08 -13.44
C HIS A 222 13.89 22.28 -12.82
N ALA A 223 13.51 23.54 -12.63
CA ALA A 223 12.12 23.87 -12.33
C ALA A 223 11.28 23.69 -13.60
N VAL A 224 10.25 22.86 -13.51
CA VAL A 224 9.37 22.52 -14.63
C VAL A 224 8.11 23.36 -14.59
N ARG A 225 7.50 23.49 -13.41
CA ARG A 225 6.30 24.31 -13.23
C ARG A 225 6.21 24.82 -11.81
N GLU A 226 5.78 26.07 -11.66
CA GLU A 226 5.38 26.66 -10.39
C GLU A 226 3.90 27.06 -10.49
N ILE A 227 3.10 26.60 -9.54
CA ILE A 227 1.67 26.93 -9.43
C ILE A 227 1.50 27.70 -8.13
N ILE A 228 0.92 28.90 -8.21
CA ILE A 228 0.77 29.81 -7.07
C ILE A 228 -0.69 29.84 -6.60
N GLY A 229 -0.87 30.00 -5.28
CA GLY A 229 -2.13 30.22 -4.60
C GLY A 229 -2.60 29.03 -3.77
N ASN A 230 -3.78 29.20 -3.17
CA ASN A 230 -4.46 28.18 -2.38
C ASN A 230 -5.20 27.20 -3.29
N ARG A 231 -4.58 26.06 -3.60
CA ARG A 231 -5.04 25.14 -4.65
C ARG A 231 -4.73 23.69 -4.29
N ALA A 232 -5.22 22.77 -5.11
CA ALA A 232 -4.77 21.38 -5.11
C ALA A 232 -4.45 20.92 -6.53
N ILE A 233 -3.38 20.15 -6.70
CA ILE A 233 -3.19 19.30 -7.87
C ILE A 233 -4.11 18.09 -7.68
N THR A 234 -5.04 17.91 -8.61
CA THR A 234 -6.05 16.83 -8.59
C THR A 234 -5.68 15.69 -9.52
N GLY A 235 -4.65 15.88 -10.35
CA GLY A 235 -4.01 14.80 -11.07
C GLY A 235 -2.92 15.28 -12.02
N MET A 236 -2.13 14.33 -12.51
CA MET A 236 -1.03 14.61 -13.43
C MET A 236 -0.83 13.46 -14.41
N ARG A 237 -0.40 13.80 -15.63
CA ARG A 237 0.15 12.87 -16.63
C ARG A 237 1.58 13.25 -16.90
N VAL A 238 2.46 12.27 -16.99
CA VAL A 238 3.82 12.46 -17.45
C VAL A 238 4.11 11.44 -18.53
N VAL A 239 4.49 11.91 -19.72
CA VAL A 239 4.84 11.07 -20.86
C VAL A 239 6.30 11.34 -21.21
N PRO A 240 7.23 10.42 -20.91
CA PRO A 240 8.58 10.48 -21.43
C PRO A 240 8.57 10.38 -22.96
N LEU A 241 9.22 11.32 -23.62
CA LEU A 241 9.34 11.38 -25.07
C LEU A 241 10.73 10.89 -25.49
N ASP A 242 10.84 10.42 -26.74
CA ASP A 242 12.11 10.02 -27.36
C ASP A 242 12.87 8.92 -26.59
N LEU A 243 12.16 8.04 -25.88
CA LEU A 243 12.76 6.87 -25.23
C LEU A 243 13.28 5.85 -26.25
N PRO A 244 14.38 5.15 -25.95
CA PRO A 244 14.91 4.09 -26.80
C PRO A 244 14.00 2.86 -26.80
N GLU A 245 14.03 2.07 -27.89
CA GLU A 245 13.30 0.80 -27.97
C GLU A 245 13.80 -0.25 -26.95
N SER A 246 15.07 -0.14 -26.53
CA SER A 246 15.64 -1.01 -25.50
C SER A 246 14.95 -0.78 -24.15
N HIS A 247 14.28 -1.82 -23.64
CA HIS A 247 13.63 -1.79 -22.32
C HIS A 247 14.64 -1.47 -21.21
N GLN A 248 15.86 -1.99 -21.34
CA GLN A 248 16.90 -1.80 -20.35
C GLN A 248 17.44 -0.38 -20.33
N GLU A 249 17.70 0.22 -21.50
CA GLU A 249 18.10 1.62 -21.58
C GLU A 249 16.96 2.54 -21.10
N THR A 250 15.70 2.21 -21.42
CA THR A 250 14.53 2.93 -20.90
C THR A 250 14.46 2.87 -19.37
N ALA A 251 14.66 1.69 -18.77
CA ALA A 251 14.69 1.53 -17.32
C ALA A 251 15.81 2.34 -16.67
N GLN A 252 16.98 2.43 -17.31
CA GLN A 252 18.08 3.27 -16.85
C GLN A 252 17.70 4.76 -16.89
N ILE A 253 17.21 5.25 -18.03
CA ILE A 253 16.82 6.67 -18.22
C ILE A 253 15.75 7.08 -17.19
N LEU A 254 14.75 6.23 -16.93
CA LEU A 254 13.71 6.56 -15.96
C LEU A 254 14.20 6.64 -14.52
N ARG A 255 15.32 5.98 -14.18
CA ARG A 255 15.99 6.10 -12.87
C ARG A 255 16.98 7.27 -12.78
N GLU A 256 17.48 7.72 -13.93
CA GLU A 256 18.29 8.94 -14.05
C GLU A 256 17.42 10.20 -13.89
N LEU A 257 16.13 10.13 -14.24
CA LEU A 257 15.17 11.21 -14.05
C LEU A 257 14.54 11.13 -12.66
N VAL A 258 14.63 12.21 -11.88
CA VAL A 258 14.05 12.30 -10.53
C VAL A 258 12.93 13.32 -10.51
N PHE A 259 11.73 12.89 -10.15
CA PHE A 259 10.58 13.74 -9.92
C PHE A 259 10.62 14.35 -8.51
N GLN A 260 10.42 15.66 -8.44
CA GLN A 260 10.41 16.40 -7.19
C GLN A 260 9.24 17.38 -7.10
N ILE A 261 8.65 17.48 -5.92
CA ILE A 261 7.70 18.54 -5.60
C ILE A 261 8.05 19.16 -4.26
N ILE A 262 8.09 20.49 -4.23
CA ILE A 262 8.24 21.32 -3.04
C ILE A 262 6.92 22.04 -2.80
N TRP A 263 6.35 21.89 -1.61
CA TRP A 263 5.12 22.58 -1.22
C TRP A 263 5.42 23.86 -0.46
N ASP A 264 4.57 24.86 -0.66
CA ASP A 264 4.59 26.13 0.04
C ASP A 264 6.02 26.73 0.09
N ASN A 265 6.57 26.88 1.29
CA ASN A 265 7.91 27.44 1.51
C ASN A 265 8.87 26.40 2.11
N ASP A 266 8.58 25.11 1.92
CA ASP A 266 9.42 24.03 2.41
C ASP A 266 10.82 24.10 1.78
N LYS A 267 11.83 23.80 2.59
CA LYS A 267 13.24 23.88 2.17
C LYS A 267 13.70 22.66 1.39
N THR A 268 13.06 21.52 1.65
CA THR A 268 13.36 20.22 1.06
C THR A 268 12.14 19.72 0.30
N PRO A 269 12.33 18.87 -0.74
CA PRO A 269 11.23 18.30 -1.48
C PRO A 269 10.49 17.25 -0.62
N SER A 270 9.17 17.41 -0.49
CA SER A 270 8.26 16.44 0.13
C SER A 270 8.04 15.23 -0.77
N VAL A 271 8.11 15.43 -2.09
CA VAL A 271 8.15 14.35 -3.09
C VAL A 271 9.55 14.29 -3.67
N TRP A 272 10.21 13.15 -3.56
CA TRP A 272 11.49 12.85 -4.22
C TRP A 272 11.55 11.37 -4.56
N ALA A 273 11.51 11.04 -5.85
CA ALA A 273 11.63 9.66 -6.33
C ALA A 273 12.10 9.63 -7.80
N PRO A 274 12.81 8.57 -8.24
CA PRO A 274 13.02 8.34 -9.66
C PRO A 274 11.67 8.26 -10.39
N LEU A 275 11.64 8.71 -11.65
CA LEU A 275 10.40 9.00 -12.36
C LEU A 275 9.53 7.75 -12.52
N GLY A 276 10.12 6.63 -12.96
CA GLY A 276 9.39 5.36 -13.10
C GLY A 276 8.90 4.82 -11.75
N ASP A 277 9.81 4.79 -10.76
CA ASP A 277 9.54 4.27 -9.42
C ASP A 277 8.40 5.05 -8.70
N PHE A 278 8.33 6.39 -8.85
CA PHE A 278 7.20 7.20 -8.31
C PHE A 278 5.83 6.71 -8.79
N PHE A 279 5.74 6.28 -10.05
CA PHE A 279 4.49 5.76 -10.63
C PHE A 279 4.37 4.25 -10.51
N GLY A 280 5.24 3.60 -9.72
CA GLY A 280 5.30 2.15 -9.57
C GLY A 280 5.57 1.37 -10.86
N SER A 281 6.14 2.04 -11.84
CA SER A 281 6.49 1.49 -13.14
C SER A 281 7.99 1.18 -13.13
N VAL A 282 8.33 -0.06 -12.76
CA VAL A 282 9.71 -0.52 -12.65
C VAL A 282 9.78 -2.03 -12.92
N PRO A 283 10.76 -2.52 -13.69
CA PRO A 283 11.79 -1.76 -14.42
C PRO A 283 11.20 -1.10 -15.67
N GLY A 284 11.60 0.13 -15.98
CA GLY A 284 11.15 0.78 -17.22
C GLY A 284 9.66 1.14 -17.20
N ILE A 285 9.00 1.11 -18.36
CA ILE A 285 7.55 1.36 -18.47
C ILE A 285 6.80 0.04 -18.40
N GLN A 286 6.04 -0.13 -17.33
CA GLN A 286 5.13 -1.24 -17.07
C GLN A 286 3.70 -0.72 -17.00
N THR A 287 2.82 -1.22 -17.89
CA THR A 287 1.41 -0.85 -17.93
C THR A 287 0.64 -1.54 -16.82
N TYR A 288 -0.01 -0.76 -15.97
CA TYR A 288 -0.94 -1.25 -14.95
C TYR A 288 -1.86 -0.10 -14.53
N ARG A 289 -3.00 -0.42 -13.93
CA ARG A 289 -3.92 0.60 -13.45
C ARG A 289 -4.25 0.44 -11.97
N SER A 290 -4.16 1.52 -11.20
CA SER A 290 -4.70 1.60 -9.83
C SER A 290 -5.57 2.85 -9.68
N LEU A 291 -6.19 3.03 -8.52
CA LEU A 291 -6.99 4.22 -8.25
C LEU A 291 -6.10 5.48 -8.16
N THR A 292 -4.95 5.36 -7.51
CA THR A 292 -4.08 6.50 -7.14
C THR A 292 -3.09 6.84 -8.23
N GLN A 293 -2.55 5.85 -8.93
CA GLN A 293 -1.52 6.05 -9.96
C GLN A 293 -1.37 4.85 -10.92
N GLY A 294 -0.57 5.02 -11.97
CA GLY A 294 -0.13 3.91 -12.80
C GLY A 294 0.40 4.36 -14.15
N SER A 295 0.38 3.44 -15.11
CA SER A 295 0.82 3.68 -16.49
C SER A 295 -0.17 3.05 -17.47
N THR A 296 -0.58 3.80 -18.49
CA THR A 296 -1.52 3.32 -19.51
C THR A 296 -0.86 3.28 -20.89
N ASP A 297 -1.42 2.46 -21.79
CA ASP A 297 -0.97 2.31 -23.18
C ASP A 297 -0.71 3.67 -23.86
N GLY A 298 0.42 3.75 -24.57
CA GLY A 298 0.94 5.01 -25.14
C GLY A 298 2.02 5.70 -24.30
N GLY A 299 2.60 5.01 -23.31
CA GLY A 299 3.83 5.41 -22.60
C GLY A 299 3.66 6.54 -21.58
N GLY A 300 2.43 6.76 -21.08
CA GLY A 300 2.13 7.83 -20.14
C GLY A 300 1.84 7.32 -18.73
N PHE A 301 2.57 7.86 -17.76
CA PHE A 301 2.25 7.73 -16.35
C PHE A 301 1.11 8.66 -15.95
N TYR A 302 0.32 8.26 -14.96
CA TYR A 302 -0.69 9.10 -14.33
C TYR A 302 -0.66 9.00 -12.81
N SER A 303 -1.07 10.09 -12.15
CA SER A 303 -1.35 10.12 -10.72
C SER A 303 -2.64 10.90 -10.48
N HIS A 304 -3.48 10.37 -9.61
CA HIS A 304 -4.75 10.92 -9.12
C HIS A 304 -4.65 11.38 -7.65
N TRP A 305 -3.48 11.25 -7.02
CA TRP A 305 -3.27 11.77 -5.67
C TRP A 305 -3.70 13.24 -5.56
N PHE A 306 -4.48 13.55 -4.53
CA PHE A 306 -4.93 14.90 -4.26
C PHE A 306 -3.86 15.66 -3.46
N MET A 307 -3.18 16.62 -4.09
CA MET A 307 -2.02 17.30 -3.48
C MET A 307 -2.35 18.78 -3.20
N PRO A 308 -2.89 19.13 -2.01
CA PRO A 308 -3.22 20.52 -1.68
C PRO A 308 -1.97 21.30 -1.26
N PHE A 309 -2.01 22.61 -1.50
CA PHE A 309 -0.98 23.58 -1.09
C PHE A 309 -1.61 24.96 -0.89
N SER A 310 -1.03 25.75 0.00
CA SER A 310 -1.62 27.01 0.47
C SER A 310 -1.03 28.26 -0.19
N ASP A 311 0.24 28.18 -0.63
CA ASP A 311 0.99 29.29 -1.21
C ASP A 311 1.53 28.92 -2.60
N ARG A 312 2.25 27.80 -2.72
CA ARG A 312 2.75 27.32 -4.02
C ARG A 312 3.03 25.83 -4.08
N ALA A 313 3.06 25.30 -5.31
CA ALA A 313 3.63 24.01 -5.65
C ALA A 313 4.72 24.19 -6.70
N LEU A 314 5.95 23.78 -6.38
CA LEU A 314 7.10 23.85 -7.29
C LEU A 314 7.50 22.45 -7.73
N LEU A 315 7.17 22.11 -8.97
CA LEU A 315 7.51 20.86 -9.62
C LEU A 315 8.89 20.99 -10.27
N LYS A 316 9.77 20.03 -10.00
CA LYS A 316 11.13 20.00 -10.53
C LYS A 316 11.45 18.60 -11.07
N ILE A 317 12.33 18.54 -12.06
CA ILE A 317 12.92 17.30 -12.54
C ILE A 317 14.43 17.42 -12.47
N THR A 318 15.10 16.43 -11.87
CA THR A 318 16.55 16.27 -12.04
C THR A 318 16.82 15.27 -13.14
N ASN A 319 17.78 15.57 -14.01
CA ASN A 319 18.32 14.61 -14.95
C ASN A 319 19.77 14.32 -14.57
N ASP A 320 19.99 13.21 -13.87
CA ASP A 320 21.31 12.73 -13.46
C ASP A 320 22.02 11.93 -14.57
N GLY A 321 21.35 11.78 -15.73
CA GLY A 321 21.85 11.10 -16.91
C GLY A 321 22.81 11.95 -17.73
N LYS A 322 23.33 11.35 -18.80
CA LYS A 322 24.28 11.98 -19.73
C LYS A 322 23.62 12.59 -20.96
N LYS A 323 22.37 12.23 -21.24
CA LYS A 323 21.60 12.67 -22.40
C LYS A 323 20.49 13.61 -21.96
N GLU A 324 20.10 14.51 -22.86
CA GLU A 324 18.89 15.31 -22.68
C GLU A 324 17.65 14.38 -22.65
N ALA A 325 16.70 14.69 -21.78
CA ALA A 325 15.40 14.03 -21.75
C ALA A 325 14.29 15.03 -22.07
N LYS A 326 13.19 14.54 -22.63
CA LYS A 326 11.98 15.34 -22.89
C LYS A 326 10.78 14.69 -22.23
N LEU A 327 9.98 15.49 -21.54
CA LEU A 327 8.73 15.04 -20.92
C LEU A 327 7.57 15.90 -21.43
N PHE A 328 6.46 15.26 -21.78
CA PHE A 328 5.17 15.94 -21.93
C PHE A 328 4.37 15.77 -20.64
N LEU A 329 4.05 16.88 -19.99
CA LEU A 329 3.28 16.91 -18.76
C LEU A 329 1.89 17.45 -19.02
N THR A 330 0.90 16.87 -18.34
CA THR A 330 -0.41 17.47 -18.16
C THR A 330 -0.68 17.57 -16.66
N ILE A 331 -0.97 18.75 -16.14
CA ILE A 331 -1.22 18.97 -14.71
C ILE A 331 -2.64 19.50 -14.57
N CYS A 332 -3.45 18.79 -13.78
CA CYS A 332 -4.79 19.21 -13.42
C CYS A 332 -4.76 19.80 -12.00
N HIS A 333 -5.26 21.03 -11.84
CA HIS A 333 -5.31 21.68 -10.54
C HIS A 333 -6.46 22.67 -10.40
N ARG A 334 -7.00 22.82 -9.19
CA ARG A 334 -8.14 23.71 -8.91
C ARG A 334 -7.91 24.60 -7.70
N PRO A 335 -8.51 25.79 -7.65
CA PRO A 335 -8.55 26.55 -6.41
C PRO A 335 -9.32 25.78 -5.34
N LEU A 336 -8.97 26.00 -4.08
CA LEU A 336 -9.71 25.46 -2.94
C LEU A 336 -10.50 26.58 -2.25
N ASP A 337 -11.75 26.31 -1.92
CA ASP A 337 -12.62 27.25 -1.20
C ASP A 337 -12.13 27.46 0.24
N LYS A 338 -11.67 26.39 0.88
CA LYS A 338 -11.04 26.42 2.20
C LYS A 338 -9.53 26.53 2.06
N SER A 339 -8.88 27.14 3.04
CA SER A 339 -7.42 27.22 3.04
C SER A 339 -6.80 25.84 3.22
N ALA A 340 -5.85 25.49 2.36
CA ALA A 340 -5.01 24.29 2.49
C ALA A 340 -4.00 24.38 3.63
N LYS A 341 -3.96 25.48 4.40
CA LYS A 341 -3.06 25.62 5.55
C LYS A 341 -3.29 24.55 6.61
N ASP A 342 -4.55 24.14 6.78
CA ASP A 342 -4.94 23.11 7.75
C ASP A 342 -5.00 21.70 7.14
N MET A 343 -4.71 21.57 5.85
CA MET A 343 -4.61 20.28 5.17
C MET A 343 -3.18 19.74 5.26
N LEU A 344 -3.06 18.43 5.28
CA LEU A 344 -1.78 17.73 5.12
C LEU A 344 -1.24 17.95 3.69
N ARG A 345 0.05 17.73 3.50
CA ARG A 345 0.75 17.72 2.21
C ARG A 345 1.00 16.29 1.79
N PHE A 346 0.97 16.04 0.48
CA PHE A 346 1.34 14.75 -0.08
C PHE A 346 2.86 14.59 -0.11
N HIS A 347 3.37 13.45 0.33
CA HIS A 347 4.78 13.11 0.33
C HIS A 347 4.99 11.77 -0.38
N ALA A 348 6.15 11.66 -1.02
CA ALA A 348 6.63 10.38 -1.54
C ALA A 348 8.15 10.34 -1.53
N LYS A 349 8.74 9.28 -0.96
CA LYS A 349 10.20 9.14 -0.89
C LYS A 349 10.63 7.77 -1.38
N TRP A 350 11.51 7.79 -2.37
CA TRP A 350 12.23 6.60 -2.80
C TRP A 350 13.48 6.39 -1.94
N HIS A 351 13.71 5.16 -1.50
CA HIS A 351 15.00 4.78 -0.92
C HIS A 351 15.29 3.28 -1.09
N ARG A 352 16.54 2.94 -0.79
CA ARG A 352 17.03 1.58 -0.59
C ARG A 352 17.80 1.55 0.72
N ASP A 353 17.46 0.63 1.62
CA ASP A 353 18.22 0.34 2.84
C ASP A 353 18.44 1.57 3.77
N ALA A 354 17.54 2.56 3.73
CA ALA A 354 17.61 3.70 4.63
C ALA A 354 17.22 3.26 6.05
N PHE A 355 17.96 3.74 7.05
CA PHE A 355 17.68 3.53 8.48
C PHE A 355 17.74 2.08 9.00
N LEU A 356 18.44 1.16 8.32
CA LEU A 356 18.59 -0.25 8.76
C LEU A 356 19.08 -0.39 10.21
N GLU A 357 19.95 0.51 10.67
CA GLU A 357 20.52 0.46 12.02
C GLU A 357 19.47 0.66 13.14
N ARG A 358 18.34 1.33 12.86
CA ARG A 358 17.31 1.63 13.87
C ARG A 358 16.67 0.35 14.41
N PRO A 359 16.03 -0.52 13.60
CA PRO A 359 15.47 -1.76 14.09
C PRO A 359 16.52 -2.73 14.63
N ILE A 360 17.73 -2.80 14.03
CA ILE A 360 18.84 -3.62 14.54
C ILE A 360 19.22 -3.23 15.98
N SER A 361 19.34 -1.93 16.26
CA SER A 361 19.67 -1.44 17.60
C SER A 361 18.62 -1.77 18.67
N GLN A 362 17.41 -2.18 18.23
CA GLN A 362 16.27 -2.54 19.07
C GLN A 362 16.05 -4.05 19.14
N GLY A 363 16.93 -4.87 18.54
CA GLY A 363 16.79 -6.33 18.50
C GLY A 363 15.73 -6.82 17.51
N ARG A 364 15.44 -6.03 16.47
CA ARG A 364 14.49 -6.34 15.39
C ARG A 364 15.20 -6.44 14.04
N ASP A 365 16.32 -7.16 14.01
CA ASP A 365 17.30 -7.14 12.90
C ASP A 365 16.71 -7.44 11.51
N ILE A 366 15.62 -8.21 11.46
CA ILE A 366 14.92 -8.57 10.21
C ILE A 366 13.96 -7.50 9.71
N ASP A 367 13.56 -6.50 10.51
CA ASP A 367 12.62 -5.46 10.11
C ASP A 367 13.31 -4.50 9.12
N TRP A 368 12.93 -4.55 7.84
CA TRP A 368 13.43 -3.65 6.81
C TRP A 368 12.55 -2.38 6.76
N PRO A 369 13.12 -1.17 6.92
CA PRO A 369 12.32 0.06 6.99
C PRO A 369 11.62 0.37 5.66
N LEU A 370 10.29 0.51 5.68
CA LEU A 370 9.50 1.07 4.58
C LEU A 370 9.37 2.59 4.71
N LEU A 371 9.07 3.07 5.92
CA LEU A 371 8.88 4.49 6.22
C LEU A 371 9.14 4.76 7.71
N ILE A 372 9.93 5.79 8.03
CA ILE A 372 10.17 6.23 9.41
C ILE A 372 9.96 7.74 9.50
N LEU A 373 9.04 8.16 10.35
CA LEU A 373 8.67 9.55 10.59
C LEU A 373 8.64 9.82 12.09
N ASP A 374 9.41 10.81 12.54
CA ASP A 374 9.51 11.19 13.95
C ASP A 374 8.76 12.50 14.27
N ASP A 375 8.00 13.05 13.32
CA ASP A 375 7.38 14.36 13.48
C ASP A 375 5.94 14.47 12.97
N GLY A 376 5.03 14.72 13.91
CA GLY A 376 3.72 15.32 13.67
C GLY A 376 2.69 14.39 13.03
N PRO A 377 1.45 14.88 12.91
CA PRO A 377 0.35 14.08 12.42
C PRO A 377 0.41 13.86 10.92
N GLY A 378 -0.13 12.72 10.49
CA GLY A 378 -0.22 12.34 9.10
C GLY A 378 -1.01 11.05 8.89
N ARG A 379 -0.97 10.57 7.64
CA ARG A 379 -1.64 9.35 7.19
C ARG A 379 -0.72 8.59 6.25
N PHE A 380 -0.38 7.36 6.57
CA PHE A 380 0.34 6.48 5.65
C PHE A 380 -0.62 5.91 4.62
N CYS A 381 -0.26 6.03 3.34
CA CYS A 381 -1.11 5.70 2.20
C CYS A 381 -0.56 4.58 1.32
N GLY A 382 0.45 3.86 1.81
CA GLY A 382 0.99 2.67 1.20
C GLY A 382 2.32 2.88 0.48
N VAL A 383 2.67 1.91 -0.36
CA VAL A 383 3.99 1.77 -0.96
C VAL A 383 3.92 1.25 -2.38
N GLN A 384 4.97 1.55 -3.13
CA GLN A 384 5.43 0.67 -4.18
C GLN A 384 6.73 0.02 -3.70
N MET A 385 6.86 -1.28 -3.89
CA MET A 385 8.08 -2.04 -3.61
C MET A 385 8.64 -2.59 -4.90
N HIS A 386 9.94 -2.41 -5.09
CA HIS A 386 10.73 -3.06 -6.11
C HIS A 386 11.67 -4.06 -5.45
N VAL A 387 11.53 -5.32 -5.82
CA VAL A 387 12.46 -6.38 -5.46
C VAL A 387 13.29 -6.73 -6.68
N TRP A 388 14.60 -6.78 -6.50
CA TRP A 388 15.52 -7.39 -7.46
C TRP A 388 16.06 -8.66 -6.85
N ASN A 389 15.56 -9.79 -7.33
CA ASN A 389 16.02 -11.09 -6.92
C ASN A 389 16.84 -11.71 -8.05
N HIS A 390 18.02 -12.22 -7.76
CA HIS A 390 18.87 -12.86 -8.75
C HIS A 390 19.42 -14.15 -8.20
N TRP A 391 19.43 -15.21 -9.00
CA TRP A 391 20.16 -16.43 -8.67
C TRP A 391 20.81 -17.05 -9.91
N GLN A 392 21.85 -17.85 -9.68
CA GLN A 392 22.43 -18.69 -10.71
C GLN A 392 21.52 -19.87 -11.01
N GLU A 393 21.22 -20.08 -12.29
CA GLU A 393 20.44 -21.23 -12.74
C GLU A 393 21.12 -22.55 -12.32
N PRO A 394 20.40 -23.44 -11.61
CA PRO A 394 20.95 -24.75 -11.24
C PRO A 394 21.35 -25.59 -12.45
N LYS A 395 22.42 -26.37 -12.32
CA LYS A 395 22.87 -27.30 -13.38
C LYS A 395 21.84 -28.38 -13.71
N VAL A 396 20.97 -28.71 -12.76
CA VAL A 396 19.90 -29.69 -12.92
C VAL A 396 18.60 -28.91 -13.05
N PRO A 397 17.95 -28.92 -14.22
CA PRO A 397 16.67 -28.24 -14.41
C PRO A 397 15.60 -28.76 -13.46
N ALA A 398 14.60 -27.92 -13.17
CA ALA A 398 13.41 -28.34 -12.47
C ALA A 398 12.73 -29.51 -13.20
N LYS A 399 12.33 -30.56 -12.46
CA LYS A 399 11.69 -31.74 -13.04
C LYS A 399 10.20 -31.57 -13.27
N ASP A 400 9.51 -30.87 -12.38
CA ASP A 400 8.06 -30.71 -12.39
C ASP A 400 7.62 -29.27 -12.04
N TRP A 401 7.53 -28.95 -10.75
CA TRP A 401 6.73 -27.83 -10.20
C TRP A 401 7.31 -26.42 -10.39
N TRP A 402 8.62 -26.28 -10.65
CA TRP A 402 9.49 -25.09 -10.47
C TRP A 402 10.37 -25.25 -9.24
N TYR A 403 11.66 -25.56 -9.44
CA TYR A 403 12.75 -25.77 -8.46
C TYR A 403 12.42 -26.20 -7.01
N GLY A 404 11.30 -26.89 -6.77
CA GLY A 404 10.80 -27.35 -5.47
C GLY A 404 10.07 -26.29 -4.63
N VAL A 405 9.38 -26.75 -3.57
CA VAL A 405 8.58 -25.94 -2.64
C VAL A 405 9.08 -26.15 -1.22
N GLY A 406 9.02 -25.11 -0.40
CA GLY A 406 9.35 -25.19 1.03
C GLY A 406 10.75 -25.77 1.26
N GLY A 407 10.83 -26.81 2.09
CA GLY A 407 12.10 -27.48 2.42
C GLY A 407 12.69 -28.33 1.30
N GLU A 408 11.94 -28.62 0.23
CA GLU A 408 12.38 -29.47 -0.89
C GLU A 408 12.83 -28.66 -2.12
N LYS A 409 13.09 -27.35 -1.93
CA LYS A 409 13.57 -26.46 -2.99
C LYS A 409 15.06 -26.64 -3.29
N SER A 410 15.40 -26.57 -4.56
CA SER A 410 16.78 -26.54 -5.07
C SER A 410 17.29 -25.11 -5.33
N ILE A 411 16.41 -24.10 -5.25
CA ILE A 411 16.80 -22.68 -5.22
C ILE A 411 16.15 -21.89 -4.10
N ASP A 412 17.00 -21.01 -3.59
CA ASP A 412 16.77 -19.78 -2.84
C ASP A 412 15.95 -18.66 -3.50
N TRP A 413 14.66 -18.79 -3.83
CA TRP A 413 14.00 -17.78 -4.70
C TRP A 413 12.92 -16.92 -4.04
N TRP A 414 12.27 -17.35 -2.96
CA TRP A 414 11.10 -16.63 -2.48
C TRP A 414 11.50 -15.54 -1.49
N TRP A 415 11.18 -14.29 -1.83
CA TRP A 415 11.54 -13.11 -1.06
C TRP A 415 10.44 -12.66 -0.10
N GLY A 416 9.19 -13.03 -0.36
CA GLY A 416 8.04 -12.38 0.24
C GLY A 416 7.46 -13.04 1.47
N GLU A 417 8.15 -13.96 2.15
CA GLU A 417 7.67 -14.49 3.45
C GLU A 417 7.53 -13.40 4.53
N GLY A 418 8.21 -12.26 4.37
CA GLY A 418 8.34 -11.28 5.45
C GLY A 418 7.09 -10.48 5.77
N ASP A 419 6.74 -10.39 7.06
CA ASP A 419 5.58 -9.69 7.59
C ASP A 419 5.74 -8.17 7.58
N GLU A 420 4.68 -7.44 7.21
CA GLU A 420 4.61 -6.01 7.48
C GLU A 420 4.36 -5.72 8.97
N LYS A 421 5.04 -4.71 9.52
CA LYS A 421 4.86 -4.25 10.90
C LYS A 421 4.79 -2.75 10.98
N PHE A 422 3.66 -2.20 11.43
CA PHE A 422 3.49 -0.75 11.57
C PHE A 422 3.35 -0.34 13.04
N PHE A 423 4.23 0.56 13.46
CA PHE A 423 4.28 1.15 14.78
C PHE A 423 3.78 2.60 14.70
N VAL A 424 2.66 2.85 15.37
CA VAL A 424 2.01 4.17 15.41
C VAL A 424 2.29 4.85 16.75
N ASP A 425 2.70 6.11 16.69
CA ASP A 425 2.83 7.01 17.84
C ASP A 425 3.71 6.50 19.00
N GLY A 426 4.75 5.73 18.65
CA GLY A 426 5.76 5.24 19.59
C GLY A 426 5.34 3.99 20.36
N GLU A 427 4.36 3.25 19.85
CA GLU A 427 4.03 1.93 20.39
C GLU A 427 5.21 0.97 20.37
N LYS A 428 5.22 0.02 21.30
CA LYS A 428 6.29 -0.99 21.45
C LYS A 428 5.94 -2.32 20.80
N PHE A 429 4.66 -2.53 20.48
CA PHE A 429 4.19 -3.67 19.73
C PHE A 429 3.28 -3.12 18.62
N PRO A 430 3.44 -3.57 17.36
CA PRO A 430 2.81 -2.91 16.24
C PRO A 430 1.30 -3.19 16.21
N SER A 431 0.52 -2.14 15.96
CA SER A 431 -0.93 -2.20 15.74
C SER A 431 -1.32 -2.84 14.41
N THR A 432 -0.36 -2.97 13.49
CA THR A 432 -0.43 -3.78 12.28
C THR A 432 0.70 -4.78 12.28
N PHE A 433 0.38 -6.08 12.28
CA PHE A 433 1.34 -7.16 12.16
C PHE A 433 0.80 -8.13 11.10
N GLY A 434 1.55 -8.33 10.01
CA GLY A 434 1.20 -9.09 8.82
C GLY A 434 1.33 -10.60 8.90
N THR A 435 1.40 -11.25 7.74
CA THR A 435 1.65 -12.71 7.60
C THR A 435 2.51 -13.06 6.38
N GLY A 436 3.03 -12.05 5.68
CA GLY A 436 3.77 -12.20 4.44
C GLY A 436 3.70 -10.93 3.59
N SER A 437 4.74 -10.69 2.79
CA SER A 437 4.83 -9.52 1.91
C SER A 437 3.83 -9.60 0.76
N GLU A 438 3.52 -10.80 0.25
CA GLU A 438 2.44 -10.96 -0.71
C GLU A 438 1.06 -10.75 -0.09
N ASP A 439 0.91 -11.18 1.16
CA ASP A 439 -0.33 -11.09 1.92
C ASP A 439 -0.68 -9.62 2.23
N TYR A 440 0.35 -8.83 2.60
CA TYR A 440 0.30 -7.38 2.73
C TYR A 440 -0.26 -6.72 1.46
N VAL A 441 0.34 -7.02 0.30
CA VAL A 441 -0.10 -6.51 -1.00
C VAL A 441 -1.53 -6.97 -1.28
N GLY A 442 -1.83 -8.22 -0.94
CA GLY A 442 -3.15 -8.83 -1.03
C GLY A 442 -3.26 -9.92 -2.08
N TYR A 443 -2.14 -10.48 -2.53
CA TYR A 443 -2.11 -11.75 -3.24
C TYR A 443 -1.67 -12.88 -2.31
N ALA A 444 -1.47 -14.09 -2.82
CA ALA A 444 -1.11 -15.24 -1.99
C ALA A 444 -0.22 -16.24 -2.73
N TRP A 445 0.39 -17.15 -1.97
CA TRP A 445 1.15 -18.30 -2.48
C TRP A 445 2.26 -17.88 -3.43
N ALA A 446 3.03 -16.85 -3.07
CA ALA A 446 4.13 -16.30 -3.86
C ALA A 446 3.82 -15.92 -5.32
N ALA A 447 2.52 -15.85 -5.68
CA ALA A 447 2.07 -15.86 -7.06
C ALA A 447 2.76 -16.95 -7.92
N GLU A 448 2.98 -18.12 -7.33
CA GLU A 448 3.74 -19.25 -7.91
C GLU A 448 3.42 -19.52 -9.38
N PRO A 449 4.38 -20.08 -10.14
CA PRO A 449 4.27 -20.33 -11.56
C PRO A 449 2.93 -20.95 -12.02
N PRO A 450 2.39 -20.51 -13.18
CA PRO A 450 2.93 -19.45 -14.03
C PRO A 450 2.76 -18.05 -13.40
N PHE A 451 3.86 -17.30 -13.21
CA PHE A 451 3.88 -16.01 -12.51
C PHE A 451 3.02 -14.97 -13.24
N PRO A 452 1.82 -14.64 -12.73
CA PRO A 452 0.90 -13.73 -13.40
C PRO A 452 1.13 -12.29 -12.95
N THR A 453 0.94 -11.31 -13.83
CA THR A 453 0.73 -9.92 -13.41
C THR A 453 -0.75 -9.69 -13.08
N PHE A 454 -1.04 -8.69 -12.25
CA PHE A 454 -2.40 -8.29 -11.92
C PHE A 454 -2.48 -6.80 -11.58
N ASP A 455 -3.68 -6.22 -11.70
CA ASP A 455 -3.98 -4.88 -11.22
C ASP A 455 -5.34 -4.83 -10.52
N SER A 456 -5.48 -3.94 -9.53
CA SER A 456 -6.73 -3.57 -8.86
C SER A 456 -6.68 -2.11 -8.43
N ALA A 457 -7.72 -1.60 -7.75
CA ALA A 457 -7.71 -0.23 -7.26
C ALA A 457 -6.61 0.05 -6.22
N TYR A 458 -6.28 -0.94 -5.39
CA TYR A 458 -5.38 -0.78 -4.24
C TYR A 458 -4.13 -1.65 -4.29
N ALA A 459 -4.10 -2.69 -5.12
CA ALA A 459 -3.01 -3.65 -5.15
C ALA A 459 -2.68 -4.07 -6.59
N CYS A 460 -1.39 -4.07 -6.93
CA CYS A 460 -0.91 -4.37 -8.28
C CYS A 460 0.40 -5.14 -8.24
N GLN A 461 0.63 -5.98 -9.25
CA GLN A 461 1.94 -6.52 -9.61
C GLN A 461 2.24 -6.09 -11.04
N PRO A 462 2.77 -4.86 -11.26
CA PRO A 462 3.01 -4.35 -12.60
C PRO A 462 4.02 -5.17 -13.40
N TYR A 463 4.95 -5.84 -12.72
CA TYR A 463 5.97 -6.65 -13.36
C TYR A 463 6.48 -7.76 -12.44
N VAL A 464 6.77 -8.90 -13.03
CA VAL A 464 7.54 -9.99 -12.45
C VAL A 464 8.23 -10.70 -13.63
N GLU A 465 9.48 -11.11 -13.46
CA GLU A 465 10.12 -11.97 -14.45
C GLU A 465 9.36 -13.30 -14.56
N LEU A 466 9.34 -13.91 -15.75
CA LEU A 466 8.62 -15.16 -15.99
C LEU A 466 9.15 -16.35 -15.18
N ASP A 467 10.36 -16.24 -14.67
CA ASP A 467 11.02 -17.18 -13.77
C ASP A 467 11.25 -16.58 -12.36
N ALA A 468 10.76 -15.37 -12.11
CA ALA A 468 11.04 -14.55 -10.94
C ALA A 468 12.54 -14.22 -10.70
N ASN A 469 13.44 -14.55 -11.64
CA ASN A 469 14.88 -14.27 -11.58
C ASN A 469 15.18 -12.88 -12.15
N GLY A 470 14.78 -11.86 -11.42
CA GLY A 470 15.15 -10.48 -11.73
C GLY A 470 14.24 -9.51 -11.01
N HIS A 471 13.56 -8.65 -11.77
CA HIS A 471 12.69 -7.64 -11.18
C HIS A 471 11.33 -8.22 -10.79
N THR A 472 10.85 -7.85 -9.60
CA THR A 472 9.45 -7.94 -9.19
C THR A 472 9.03 -6.56 -8.70
N SER A 473 7.93 -6.03 -9.22
CA SER A 473 7.33 -4.77 -8.77
C SER A 473 5.94 -5.04 -8.25
N VAL A 474 5.66 -4.54 -7.05
CA VAL A 474 4.35 -4.64 -6.40
C VAL A 474 3.95 -3.30 -5.81
N CYS A 475 2.66 -2.99 -5.82
CA CYS A 475 2.10 -1.78 -5.21
C CYS A 475 1.00 -2.17 -4.24
N ARG A 476 0.95 -1.49 -3.09
CA ARG A 476 -0.14 -1.54 -2.12
C ARG A 476 -0.48 -0.12 -1.70
N PHE A 477 -1.71 0.32 -1.96
CA PHE A 477 -2.20 1.66 -1.64
C PHE A 477 -3.27 1.56 -0.55
N HIS A 478 -3.07 2.32 0.53
CA HIS A 478 -4.01 2.44 1.63
C HIS A 478 -4.87 3.68 1.41
N VAL A 479 -6.15 3.49 1.09
CA VAL A 479 -7.10 4.59 0.80
C VAL A 479 -8.21 4.65 1.83
N CYS A 480 -9.04 3.61 1.94
CA CYS A 480 -10.00 3.52 3.04
C CYS A 480 -9.35 3.03 4.34
N ASP A 481 -8.32 2.19 4.21
CA ASP A 481 -7.54 1.58 5.27
C ASP A 481 -6.18 2.29 5.47
N ASP A 482 -6.16 3.62 5.30
CA ASP A 482 -5.00 4.45 5.65
C ASP A 482 -4.64 4.29 7.14
N VAL A 483 -3.36 4.49 7.46
CA VAL A 483 -2.87 4.39 8.83
C VAL A 483 -2.61 5.80 9.37
N PRO A 484 -3.54 6.37 10.16
CA PRO A 484 -3.36 7.68 10.77
C PRO A 484 -2.32 7.61 11.89
N PHE A 485 -1.54 8.67 12.05
CA PHE A 485 -0.61 8.85 13.16
C PHE A 485 -0.65 10.32 13.63
N HIS A 486 -0.37 10.55 14.91
CA HIS A 486 -0.44 11.88 15.53
C HIS A 486 0.93 12.48 15.85
N LYS A 487 1.93 11.63 16.05
CA LYS A 487 3.27 11.99 16.53
C LYS A 487 4.37 11.39 15.68
N SER A 488 4.29 10.08 15.41
CA SER A 488 5.35 9.33 14.75
C SER A 488 4.80 8.08 14.09
N PHE A 489 5.51 7.58 13.08
CA PHE A 489 5.12 6.39 12.35
C PHE A 489 6.36 5.62 11.90
N GLU A 490 6.39 4.32 12.15
CA GLU A 490 7.43 3.43 11.66
C GLU A 490 6.76 2.24 10.96
N ALA A 491 6.91 2.16 9.64
CA ALA A 491 6.51 1.00 8.87
C ALA A 491 7.73 0.17 8.49
N TYR A 492 7.61 -1.13 8.68
CA TYR A 492 8.61 -2.13 8.35
C TYR A 492 7.98 -3.25 7.53
N ILE A 493 8.84 -3.96 6.82
CA ILE A 493 8.54 -5.29 6.27
C ILE A 493 9.69 -6.20 6.59
N GLU A 494 9.45 -7.42 7.03
CA GLU A 494 10.55 -8.32 7.34
C GLU A 494 11.34 -8.69 6.10
N LYS A 495 12.63 -8.93 6.33
CA LYS A 495 13.55 -9.43 5.35
C LYS A 495 14.45 -10.47 6.01
N TYR A 496 14.01 -11.73 5.96
CA TYR A 496 14.67 -12.88 6.59
C TYR A 496 16.12 -13.12 6.18
N LYS A 497 16.55 -12.56 5.05
CA LYS A 497 17.88 -12.73 4.52
C LYS A 497 18.53 -11.40 4.18
N PRO A 498 19.86 -11.27 4.38
CA PRO A 498 20.58 -10.10 3.94
C PRO A 498 20.54 -9.95 2.42
N ASN A 499 21.10 -8.85 1.88
CA ASN A 499 21.12 -8.60 0.44
C ASN A 499 21.78 -9.71 -0.39
N ASN A 500 22.73 -10.46 0.18
CA ASN A 500 23.43 -11.57 -0.48
C ASN A 500 22.99 -12.92 0.13
N TRP A 501 22.45 -13.80 -0.70
CA TRP A 501 21.89 -15.10 -0.30
C TRP A 501 22.85 -16.26 -0.56
N GLY A 502 24.08 -15.95 -1.00
CA GLY A 502 25.12 -16.92 -1.33
C GLY A 502 25.83 -16.59 -2.65
N PRO A 503 26.75 -17.46 -3.10
CA PRO A 503 27.47 -17.26 -4.36
C PRO A 503 26.52 -17.12 -5.54
N GLY A 504 26.47 -15.92 -6.14
CA GLY A 504 25.62 -15.63 -7.29
C GLY A 504 24.12 -15.55 -6.99
N ASN A 505 23.72 -15.38 -5.72
CA ASN A 505 22.32 -15.13 -5.34
C ASN A 505 22.21 -13.86 -4.48
N ASP A 506 21.32 -12.95 -4.84
CA ASP A 506 21.11 -11.68 -4.15
C ASP A 506 19.64 -11.25 -4.24
N CYS A 507 19.14 -10.63 -3.17
CA CYS A 507 17.80 -10.07 -3.11
C CYS A 507 17.83 -8.65 -2.53
N LEU A 508 17.59 -7.66 -3.37
CA LEU A 508 17.60 -6.24 -3.01
C LEU A 508 16.18 -5.70 -2.97
N TYR A 509 15.89 -4.86 -1.98
CA TYR A 509 14.61 -4.14 -1.87
C TYR A 509 14.83 -2.66 -2.15
N ALA A 510 13.87 -2.04 -2.81
CA ALA A 510 13.72 -0.59 -2.87
C ALA A 510 12.23 -0.27 -2.70
N VAL A 511 11.94 0.91 -2.17
CA VAL A 511 10.56 1.32 -1.88
C VAL A 511 10.35 2.77 -2.26
N VAL A 512 9.14 3.08 -2.75
CA VAL A 512 8.56 4.42 -2.65
C VAL A 512 7.43 4.35 -1.63
N ALA A 513 7.58 5.03 -0.50
CA ALA A 513 6.49 5.22 0.45
C ALA A 513 5.66 6.45 0.06
N TYR A 514 4.33 6.37 0.19
CA TYR A 514 3.39 7.46 -0.06
C TYR A 514 2.62 7.78 1.22
N TRP A 515 2.58 9.05 1.60
CA TRP A 515 1.86 9.47 2.81
C TRP A 515 1.42 10.93 2.72
N TYR A 516 0.58 11.34 3.66
CA TYR A 516 0.28 12.73 3.92
C TYR A 516 0.82 13.14 5.29
N GLN A 517 1.37 14.34 5.40
CA GLN A 517 1.91 14.86 6.66
C GLN A 517 1.65 16.36 6.77
N ARG A 518 1.61 16.89 8.00
CA ARG A 518 1.37 18.33 8.22
C ARG A 518 2.31 19.20 7.37
N ALA A 519 1.80 20.34 6.89
CA ALA A 519 2.61 21.33 6.19
C ALA A 519 3.79 21.80 7.07
N GLY A 520 4.97 21.98 6.46
CA GLY A 520 6.21 22.31 7.18
C GLY A 520 6.81 21.17 7.99
N GLY A 521 6.22 19.96 7.94
CA GLY A 521 6.86 18.76 8.46
C GLY A 521 8.14 18.44 7.69
N SER A 522 9.15 17.93 8.39
CA SER A 522 10.40 17.49 7.77
C SER A 522 10.60 16.00 8.00
N ASP A 523 10.90 15.28 6.93
CA ASP A 523 11.38 13.90 6.99
C ASP A 523 12.92 13.84 6.88
N ALA A 524 13.51 12.74 7.33
CA ALA A 524 14.96 12.52 7.30
C ALA A 524 15.46 11.89 6.00
N TYR A 525 14.60 11.70 4.98
CA TYR A 525 14.99 11.04 3.74
C TYR A 525 15.73 12.00 2.82
N GLU A 526 17.00 11.67 2.57
CA GLU A 526 17.86 12.40 1.65
C GLU A 526 17.73 11.90 0.21
N SER A 527 18.22 12.71 -0.74
CA SER A 527 18.34 12.27 -2.13
C SER A 527 19.33 11.12 -2.24
N VAL A 528 18.95 10.03 -2.89
CA VAL A 528 19.85 8.90 -3.13
C VAL A 528 20.69 9.16 -4.40
N PRO A 529 22.02 8.99 -4.39
CA PRO A 529 22.87 9.16 -5.57
C PRO A 529 22.52 8.17 -6.69
N MET A 530 22.71 8.55 -7.95
CA MET A 530 22.36 7.71 -9.12
C MET A 530 22.96 6.29 -9.05
N LYS A 531 24.24 6.15 -8.69
CA LYS A 531 24.91 4.84 -8.54
C LYS A 531 24.19 3.87 -7.57
N ASP A 532 23.47 4.43 -6.59
CA ASP A 532 22.79 3.66 -5.56
C ASP A 532 21.31 3.40 -5.91
N ARG A 533 20.83 3.92 -7.05
CA ARG A 533 19.48 3.65 -7.59
C ARG A 533 19.46 2.45 -8.53
N HIS A 534 20.58 2.13 -9.15
CA HIS A 534 20.70 1.01 -10.06
C HIS A 534 21.13 -0.26 -9.34
N VAL A 535 20.85 -1.39 -9.99
CA VAL A 535 21.36 -2.69 -9.60
C VAL A 535 22.35 -3.11 -10.66
N ASP A 536 23.63 -2.82 -10.43
CA ASP A 536 24.69 -3.07 -11.40
C ASP A 536 25.16 -4.53 -11.33
N ARG A 537 24.60 -5.38 -12.20
CA ARG A 537 25.17 -6.70 -12.55
C ARG A 537 25.07 -7.03 -14.04
N LEU A 538 25.04 -6.02 -14.89
CA LEU A 538 25.11 -6.19 -16.34
C LEU A 538 26.55 -5.92 -16.79
N GLY A 539 27.42 -6.85 -16.41
CA GLY A 539 28.78 -6.99 -16.91
C GLY A 539 28.93 -8.33 -17.61
#